data_AF-A0A9P5W9L9-F1
#
_entry.id   AF-A0A9P5W9L9-F1
#
_cell.length_a   1.000
_cell.length_b   1.000
_cell.length_c   1.000
_cell.angle_alpha   90.00
_cell.angle_beta   90.00
_cell.angle_gamma   90.00
#
_symmetry.space_group_name_H-M   'P 1'
#
loop_
_entity.id
_entity.type
_entity.pdbx_description
1 polymer ?
#
loop_
_entity_poly.entity_id
_entity_poly.type
_entity_poly.pdbx_seq_one_letter_code
_entity_poly.pdbx_strand_id
1 'polypeptide(L)'
;KSCYVPRCKGEVMDMVKIESWEDFVSLPKNSWNIPEPKFDELRENALETSHGLDLIIMPGLAFDRSGTRLGHGRGYYDKYLLKTNAYNESINRPPVKT
;
A
#
# COMPACT_ATOMS: atom_id res chain seq x y z
N LYS A 1 -11.65 11.42 3.16
CA LYS A 1 -10.76 10.68 2.24
C LYS A 1 -10.65 9.26 2.78
N SER A 2 -10.68 8.24 1.92
CA SER A 2 -10.39 6.86 2.34
C SER A 2 -8.89 6.69 2.54
N CYS A 3 -8.48 5.92 3.54
CA CYS A 3 -7.08 5.66 3.84
C CYS A 3 -6.84 4.16 3.83
N TYR A 4 -5.72 3.75 3.22
CA TYR A 4 -5.30 2.36 3.13
C TYR A 4 -3.87 2.23 3.65
N VAL A 5 -3.61 1.18 4.39
CA VAL A 5 -2.29 0.86 4.97
C VAL A 5 -1.74 -0.43 4.38
N PRO A 6 -0.41 -0.58 4.28
CA PRO A 6 0.18 -1.79 3.74
C PRO A 6 -0.05 -2.98 4.69
N ARG A 7 -0.36 -4.13 4.10
CA ARG A 7 -0.39 -5.45 4.74
C ARG A 7 0.46 -6.43 3.92
N CYS A 8 1.51 -6.97 4.51
CA CYS A 8 2.55 -7.75 3.87
C CYS A 8 2.51 -9.22 4.35
N LYS A 9 2.52 -10.16 3.40
CA LYS A 9 2.68 -11.59 3.68
C LYS A 9 3.66 -12.21 2.70
N GLY A 10 4.79 -12.69 3.22
CA GLY A 10 5.88 -13.20 2.38
C GLY A 10 6.38 -12.08 1.47
N GLU A 11 6.30 -12.29 0.15
CA GLU A 11 6.74 -11.32 -0.87
C GLU A 11 5.59 -10.48 -1.46
N VAL A 12 4.37 -10.62 -0.92
CA VAL A 12 3.17 -9.92 -1.37
C VAL A 12 2.83 -8.80 -0.40
N MET A 13 2.45 -7.64 -0.96
CA MET A 13 1.87 -6.51 -0.23
C MET A 13 0.50 -6.20 -0.83
N ASP A 14 -0.48 -5.99 0.04
CA ASP A 14 -1.79 -5.42 -0.27
C ASP A 14 -1.94 -4.08 0.46
N MET A 15 -2.86 -3.23 -0.02
CA MET A 15 -3.26 -2.00 0.69
C MET A 15 -4.69 -2.18 1.16
N VAL A 16 -4.88 -2.18 2.47
CA VAL A 16 -6.19 -2.46 3.09
C VAL A 16 -6.72 -1.26 3.84
N LYS A 17 -8.03 -1.07 3.80
CA LYS A 17 -8.67 0.11 4.36
C LYS A 17 -8.55 0.16 5.89
N ILE A 18 -8.34 1.36 6.42
CA ILE A 18 -8.58 1.69 7.83
C ILE A 18 -9.87 2.49 7.95
N GLU A 19 -10.66 2.19 8.98
CA GLU A 19 -11.97 2.82 9.18
C GLU A 19 -11.88 4.12 10.00
N SER A 20 -10.90 4.22 10.90
CA SER A 20 -10.63 5.42 11.68
C SER A 20 -9.19 5.48 12.20
N TRP A 21 -8.86 6.57 12.89
CA TRP A 21 -7.59 6.69 13.60
C TRP A 21 -7.49 5.70 14.76
N GLU A 22 -8.58 5.49 15.49
CA GLU A 22 -8.68 4.53 16.58
C GLU A 22 -8.48 3.09 16.08
N ASP A 23 -9.06 2.76 14.91
CA ASP A 23 -8.79 1.49 14.22
C ASP A 23 -7.29 1.31 13.98
N PHE A 24 -6.62 2.30 13.37
CA PHE A 24 -5.18 2.25 13.10
C PHE A 24 -4.32 2.08 14.36
N VAL A 25 -4.63 2.82 15.44
CA VAL A 25 -3.89 2.75 16.71
C VAL A 25 -4.11 1.41 17.42
N SER A 26 -5.26 0.76 17.20
CA SER A 26 -5.58 -0.55 17.77
C SER A 26 -4.90 -1.73 17.06
N LEU A 27 -4.31 -1.51 15.88
CA LEU A 27 -3.71 -2.57 15.09
C LEU A 27 -2.54 -3.25 15.83
N PRO A 28 -2.40 -4.58 15.72
CA PRO A 28 -1.22 -5.26 16.22
C PRO A 28 0.02 -4.80 15.44
N LYS A 29 1.17 -4.89 16.09
CA LYS A 29 2.44 -4.54 15.45
C LYS A 29 3.13 -5.77 14.91
N ASN A 30 3.75 -5.64 13.74
CA ASN A 30 4.56 -6.70 13.15
C ASN A 30 5.97 -6.76 13.76
N SER A 31 6.83 -7.65 13.25
CA SER A 31 8.22 -7.83 13.73
C SER A 31 9.09 -6.58 13.60
N TRP A 32 8.66 -5.58 12.81
CA TRP A 32 9.33 -4.29 12.65
C TRP A 32 8.70 -3.19 13.51
N ASN A 33 7.80 -3.55 14.44
CA ASN A 33 7.09 -2.63 15.32
C ASN A 33 6.16 -1.64 14.58
N ILE A 34 5.73 -1.99 13.36
CA ILE A 34 4.82 -1.18 12.53
C ILE A 34 3.38 -1.71 12.73
N PRO A 35 2.39 -0.83 13.01
CA PRO A 35 0.98 -1.23 13.08
C PRO A 35 0.51 -1.79 11.73
N GLU A 36 -0.02 -3.00 11.74
CA GLU A 36 -0.38 -3.74 10.52
C GLU A 36 -1.61 -4.62 10.79
N PRO A 37 -2.66 -4.55 9.96
CA PRO A 37 -3.81 -5.42 10.11
C PRO A 37 -3.43 -6.90 9.93
N LYS A 38 -4.08 -7.79 10.67
CA LYS A 38 -3.79 -9.21 10.54
C LYS A 38 -4.21 -9.74 9.18
N PHE A 39 -3.56 -10.81 8.73
CA PHE A 39 -3.85 -11.39 7.42
C PHE A 39 -5.17 -12.15 7.35
N ASP A 40 -5.61 -12.70 8.48
CA ASP A 40 -6.89 -13.41 8.63
C ASP A 40 -8.09 -12.47 8.83
N GLU A 41 -7.83 -11.18 9.02
CA GLU A 41 -8.87 -10.16 9.14
C GLU A 41 -9.37 -9.71 7.76
N LEU A 42 -10.67 -9.82 7.54
CA LEU A 42 -11.31 -9.35 6.31
C LEU A 42 -11.29 -7.82 6.30
N ARG A 43 -10.59 -7.24 5.32
CA ARG A 43 -10.56 -5.80 5.07
C ARG A 43 -10.63 -5.53 3.58
N GLU A 44 -11.26 -4.42 3.22
CA GLU A 44 -11.36 -3.97 1.83
C GLU A 44 -9.96 -3.73 1.24
N ASN A 45 -9.63 -4.42 0.15
CA ASN A 45 -8.39 -4.21 -0.59
C ASN A 45 -8.60 -3.08 -1.61
N ALA A 46 -7.66 -2.13 -1.65
CA ALA A 46 -7.73 -1.00 -2.56
C ALA A 46 -7.88 -1.42 -4.05
N LEU A 47 -7.26 -2.54 -4.46
CA LEU A 47 -7.32 -3.06 -5.83
C LEU A 47 -8.61 -3.84 -6.15
N GLU A 48 -9.49 -4.03 -5.16
CA GLU A 48 -10.80 -4.68 -5.34
C GLU A 48 -11.96 -3.66 -5.33
N THR A 49 -11.65 -2.38 -5.08
CA THR A 49 -12.62 -1.29 -5.16
C THR A 49 -12.97 -0.97 -6.61
N SER A 50 -13.94 -0.08 -6.85
CA SER A 50 -14.24 0.42 -8.20
C SER A 50 -13.27 1.51 -8.69
N HIS A 51 -12.40 2.02 -7.81
CA HIS A 51 -11.60 3.21 -8.09
C HIS A 51 -10.10 3.04 -7.86
N GLY A 52 -9.63 2.04 -7.11
CA GLY A 52 -8.20 1.93 -6.79
C GLY A 52 -7.71 3.07 -5.87
N LEU A 53 -6.42 3.39 -5.97
CA LEU A 53 -5.77 4.46 -5.20
C LEU A 53 -5.54 5.70 -6.05
N ASP A 54 -5.77 6.89 -5.47
CA ASP A 54 -5.46 8.18 -6.10
C ASP A 54 -4.01 8.62 -5.89
N LEU A 55 -3.47 8.31 -4.71
CA LEU A 55 -2.14 8.71 -4.24
C LEU A 55 -1.58 7.61 -3.34
N ILE A 56 -0.31 7.26 -3.54
CA ILE A 56 0.45 6.38 -2.66
C ILE A 56 1.59 7.20 -2.05
N ILE A 57 1.69 7.22 -0.73
CA ILE A 57 2.84 7.84 -0.05
C ILE A 57 3.95 6.78 0.00
N MET A 58 5.01 7.00 -0.77
CA MET A 58 6.11 6.04 -0.91
C MET A 58 7.12 6.19 0.24
N PRO A 59 7.36 5.14 1.06
CA PRO A 59 8.47 5.15 2.01
C PRO A 59 9.79 4.77 1.31
N GLY A 60 10.90 5.25 1.87
CA GLY A 60 12.24 4.97 1.36
C GLY A 60 13.32 5.38 2.37
N LEU A 61 14.48 4.76 2.24
CA LEU A 61 15.70 5.13 2.96
C LEU A 61 16.31 6.43 2.42
N ALA A 62 16.21 6.62 1.11
CA ALA A 62 16.69 7.80 0.41
C ALA A 62 15.90 8.04 -0.87
N PHE A 63 15.87 9.30 -1.28
CA PHE A 63 15.31 9.78 -2.53
C PHE A 63 16.29 10.75 -3.17
N ASP A 64 16.45 10.69 -4.48
CA ASP A 64 17.19 11.71 -5.23
C ASP A 64 16.25 12.76 -5.87
N ARG A 65 16.83 13.79 -6.50
CA ARG A 65 16.07 14.85 -7.18
C ARG A 65 15.37 14.38 -8.46
N SER A 66 15.74 13.23 -8.99
CA SER A 66 15.14 12.62 -10.18
C SER A 66 13.93 11.74 -9.82
N GLY A 67 13.63 11.55 -8.54
CA GLY A 67 12.56 10.68 -8.06
C GLY A 67 12.96 9.22 -7.94
N THR A 68 14.26 8.90 -8.05
CA THR A 68 14.77 7.57 -7.75
C THR A 68 14.63 7.31 -6.26
N ARG A 69 14.12 6.12 -5.91
CA ARG A 69 13.86 5.71 -4.54
C ARG A 69 14.72 4.51 -4.15
N LEU A 70 15.37 4.60 -2.99
CA LEU A 70 16.05 3.47 -2.36
C LEU A 70 15.17 2.90 -1.23
N GLY A 71 14.72 1.66 -1.39
CA GLY A 71 13.95 0.94 -0.36
C GLY A 71 14.81 0.03 0.53
N HIS A 72 14.17 -0.73 1.43
CA HIS A 72 14.83 -1.72 2.31
C HIS A 72 15.21 -3.05 1.61
N GLY A 73 15.12 -3.12 0.27
CA GLY A 73 15.60 -4.26 -0.52
C GLY A 73 14.58 -5.34 -0.93
N ARG A 74 13.40 -5.42 -0.30
CA ARG A 74 12.36 -6.42 -0.68
C ARG A 74 11.49 -6.06 -1.91
N GLY A 75 11.53 -4.79 -2.33
CA GLY A 75 10.80 -4.31 -3.51
C GLY A 75 9.28 -4.38 -3.42
N TYR A 76 8.68 -4.41 -2.21
CA TYR A 76 7.22 -4.48 -2.03
C TYR A 76 6.47 -3.40 -2.81
N TYR A 77 6.93 -2.15 -2.66
CA TYR A 77 6.30 -1.01 -3.32
C TYR A 77 6.47 -1.04 -4.84
N ASP A 78 7.60 -1.50 -5.37
CA ASP A 78 7.82 -1.59 -6.81
C ASP A 78 6.90 -2.66 -7.42
N LYS A 79 6.80 -3.83 -6.77
CA LYS A 79 5.86 -4.90 -7.16
C LYS A 79 4.41 -4.45 -7.06
N TYR A 80 4.06 -3.67 -6.03
CA TYR A 80 2.70 -3.16 -5.85
C TYR A 80 2.33 -2.11 -6.89
N LEU A 81 3.24 -1.18 -7.22
CA LEU A 81 3.01 -0.20 -8.29
C LEU A 81 2.73 -0.87 -9.64
N LEU A 82 3.44 -1.95 -9.98
CA LEU A 82 3.15 -2.73 -11.19
C LEU A 82 1.71 -3.28 -11.18
N LYS A 83 1.25 -3.82 -10.05
CA LYS A 83 -0.13 -4.30 -9.90
C LYS A 83 -1.15 -3.16 -10.00
N THR A 84 -0.90 -2.04 -9.31
CA THR A 84 -1.80 -0.88 -9.32
C THR A 84 -1.93 -0.27 -10.71
N ASN A 85 -0.83 -0.17 -11.47
CA ASN A 85 -0.87 0.35 -12.83
C ASN A 85 -1.62 -0.59 -13.77
N ALA A 86 -1.37 -1.91 -13.71
CA ALA A 86 -2.11 -2.89 -14.49
C ALA A 86 -3.62 -2.87 -14.16
N TYR A 87 -3.97 -2.72 -12.89
CA TYR A 87 -5.35 -2.56 -12.46
C TYR A 87 -5.96 -1.27 -13.02
N ASN A 88 -5.29 -0.12 -12.88
CA ASN A 88 -5.77 1.16 -13.42
C ASN A 88 -5.98 1.11 -14.93
N GLU A 89 -5.07 0.47 -15.68
CA GLU A 89 -5.23 0.23 -17.12
C GLU A 89 -6.50 -0.57 -17.43
N SER A 90 -6.78 -1.64 -16.65
CA SER A 90 -7.96 -2.49 -16.85
C SER A 90 -9.29 -1.75 -16.64
N ILE A 91 -9.29 -0.67 -15.86
CA ILE A 91 -10.46 0.18 -15.60
C ILE A 91 -10.38 1.55 -16.30
N ASN A 92 -9.46 1.71 -17.25
CA ASN A 92 -9.26 2.92 -18.06
C ASN A 92 -9.00 4.19 -17.24
N ARG A 93 -8.20 4.06 -16.18
CA ARG A 93 -7.82 5.11 -15.23
C ARG A 93 -6.33 5.48 -15.40
N PRO A 94 -5.93 6.75 -15.23
CA PRO A 94 -4.51 7.13 -15.26
C PRO A 94 -3.68 6.42 -14.18
N PRO A 95 -2.34 6.34 -14.37
CA PRO A 95 -1.43 5.82 -13.35
C PRO A 95 -1.61 6.54 -11.99
N VAL A 96 -1.44 5.77 -10.91
CA VAL A 96 -1.51 6.31 -9.56
C VAL A 96 -0.39 7.31 -9.31
N LYS A 97 -0.68 8.38 -8.55
CA LYS A 97 0.36 9.34 -8.14
C LYS A 97 1.16 8.75 -6.97
N THR A 98 2.46 9.01 -6.95
CA THR A 98 3.41 8.50 -5.95
C THR A 98 4.27 9.61 -5.36
#